data_AF-R6XSP5-F1
#
_entry.id   AF-R6XSP5-F1
#
_cell.length_a   1.000
_cell.length_b   1.000
_cell.length_c   1.000
_cell.angle_alpha   90.00
_cell.angle_beta   90.00
_cell.angle_gamma   90.00
#
_symmetry.space_group_name_H-M   'P 1'
#
loop_
_entity.id
_entity.type
_entity.pdbx_description
1 polymer ?
#
loop_
_entity_poly.entity_id
_entity_poly.type
_entity_poly.pdbx_seq_one_letter_code
_entity_poly.pdbx_strand_id
1 'polypeptide(L)'
;MKKVIISVVASLLVSLLGIIGLNIFKESSPRERVKAENGSRIIVEELSFYHNSDKIFGKVFKPADEKGFFPDSLGPRPVVIFFHEPLKTAYPEGFVKALVPEGLIGYATAFHEKGKDVEFIVKKIAKEKFTDKDRIYLVCDTFASEAVVKAAYKMKKAVSGLILIEPELSDKTAGLVPRLGYDVMTIDTAGKASAKTAAIDYLELRGALK
;
A
#
# COMPACT_ATOMS: atom_id res chain seq x y z
N MET A 1 45.39 -24.56 23.78
CA MET A 1 44.93 -23.14 23.82
C MET A 1 44.83 -22.49 22.44
N LYS A 2 45.89 -22.44 21.61
CA LYS A 2 45.82 -21.85 20.24
C LYS A 2 44.68 -22.40 19.36
N LYS A 3 44.48 -23.73 19.32
CA LYS A 3 43.41 -24.36 18.52
C LYS A 3 41.99 -23.98 18.97
N VAL A 4 41.80 -23.76 20.28
CA VAL A 4 40.50 -23.36 20.86
C VAL A 4 40.19 -21.89 20.52
N ILE A 5 41.20 -21.01 20.60
CA ILE A 5 41.05 -19.61 20.20
C ILE A 5 40.70 -19.51 18.71
N ILE A 6 41.38 -20.28 17.85
CA ILE A 6 41.10 -20.29 16.41
C ILE A 6 39.68 -20.78 16.12
N SER A 7 39.17 -21.81 16.83
CA SER A 7 37.80 -22.29 16.59
C SER A 7 36.75 -21.28 17.04
N VAL A 8 36.99 -20.55 18.14
CA VAL A 8 36.09 -19.50 18.63
C VAL A 8 36.07 -18.29 17.68
N VAL A 9 37.22 -17.88 17.15
CA VAL A 9 37.27 -16.79 16.16
C VAL A 9 36.58 -17.20 14.86
N ALA A 10 36.77 -18.45 14.41
CA ALA A 10 36.10 -18.96 13.21
C ALA A 10 34.58 -19.03 13.39
N SER A 11 34.08 -19.51 14.54
CA SER A 11 32.64 -19.57 14.79
C SER A 11 32.01 -18.18 14.90
N LEU A 12 32.70 -17.20 15.49
CA LEU A 12 32.26 -15.79 15.52
C LEU A 12 32.16 -15.20 14.12
N LEU A 13 33.16 -15.43 13.26
CA LEU A 13 33.16 -14.93 11.87
C LEU A 13 32.02 -15.55 11.03
N VAL A 14 31.82 -16.87 11.14
CA VAL A 14 30.70 -17.54 10.47
C VAL A 14 29.35 -17.01 10.98
N SER A 15 29.21 -16.77 12.28
CA SER A 15 27.99 -16.18 12.85
C SER A 15 27.75 -14.76 12.33
N LEU A 16 28.80 -13.94 12.26
CA LEU A 16 28.71 -12.57 11.75
C LEU A 16 28.32 -12.54 10.27
N LEU A 17 28.92 -13.42 9.46
CA LEU A 17 28.58 -13.58 8.05
C LEU A 17 27.15 -14.09 7.87
N GLY A 18 26.67 -14.98 8.76
CA GLY A 18 25.28 -15.42 8.80
C GLY A 18 24.32 -14.26 9.07
N ILE A 19 24.64 -13.38 10.03
CA ILE A 19 23.84 -12.19 10.36
C ILE A 19 23.85 -11.18 9.21
N ILE A 20 25.01 -10.92 8.61
CA ILE A 20 25.15 -10.01 7.46
C ILE A 20 24.39 -10.56 6.26
N GLY A 21 24.54 -11.85 5.94
CA GLY A 21 23.80 -12.52 4.88
C GLY A 21 22.29 -12.43 5.10
N LEU A 22 21.81 -12.73 6.31
CA LEU A 22 20.39 -12.59 6.66
C LEU A 22 19.88 -11.15 6.52
N ASN A 23 20.70 -10.14 6.82
CA ASN A 23 20.34 -8.74 6.63
C ASN A 23 20.27 -8.33 5.15
N ILE A 24 21.16 -8.84 4.29
CA ILE A 24 21.14 -8.55 2.85
C ILE A 24 19.91 -9.19 2.18
N PHE A 25 19.58 -10.44 2.56
CA PHE A 25 18.42 -11.13 2.00
C PHE A 25 17.08 -10.66 2.58
N LYS A 26 17.07 -10.04 3.76
CA LYS A 26 15.85 -9.44 4.35
C LYS A 26 15.24 -8.33 3.50
N GLU A 27 16.05 -7.64 2.69
CA GLU A 27 15.61 -6.50 1.87
C GLU A 27 15.28 -6.89 0.42
N SER A 28 15.56 -8.14 0.04
CA SER A 28 15.34 -8.62 -1.33
C SER A 28 13.95 -9.25 -1.47
N SER A 29 12.89 -8.47 -1.24
CA SER A 29 11.54 -8.91 -1.66
C SER A 29 11.56 -9.20 -3.16
N PRO A 30 10.90 -10.26 -3.66
CA PRO A 30 10.77 -10.49 -5.08
C PRO A 30 10.28 -9.22 -5.80
N ARG A 31 11.07 -8.74 -6.76
CA ARG A 31 10.78 -7.54 -7.56
C ARG A 31 10.33 -7.97 -8.93
N GLU A 32 9.13 -7.56 -9.31
CA GLU A 32 8.62 -7.69 -10.66
C GLU A 32 8.67 -6.33 -11.36
N ARG A 33 9.11 -6.31 -12.62
CA ARG A 33 9.10 -5.11 -13.46
C ARG A 33 7.96 -5.24 -14.45
N VAL A 34 6.97 -4.36 -14.32
CA VAL A 34 5.79 -4.35 -15.17
C VAL A 34 5.68 -3.03 -15.92
N LYS A 35 4.88 -3.01 -16.99
CA LYS A 35 4.51 -1.77 -17.69
C LYS A 35 3.05 -1.44 -17.41
N ALA A 36 2.76 -0.17 -17.17
CA ALA A 36 1.41 0.37 -17.17
C ALA A 36 0.84 0.43 -18.61
N GLU A 37 -0.47 0.65 -18.73
CA GLU A 37 -1.16 0.79 -20.02
C GLU A 37 -0.57 1.91 -20.89
N ASN A 38 -0.15 3.01 -20.28
CA ASN A 38 0.47 4.14 -20.97
C ASN A 38 1.97 3.92 -21.30
N GLY A 39 2.49 2.71 -21.09
CA GLY A 39 3.89 2.37 -21.34
C GLY A 39 4.87 2.71 -20.20
N SER A 40 4.41 3.41 -19.16
CA SER A 40 5.24 3.75 -17.98
C SER A 40 5.73 2.49 -17.27
N ARG A 41 6.96 2.52 -16.76
CA ARG A 41 7.55 1.40 -16.04
C ARG A 41 7.13 1.46 -14.57
N ILE A 42 6.76 0.32 -14.01
CA ILE A 42 6.38 0.17 -12.61
C ILE A 42 7.19 -0.98 -12.02
N ILE A 43 7.69 -0.78 -10.82
CA ILE A 43 8.25 -1.84 -9.99
C ILE A 43 7.16 -2.30 -9.04
N VAL A 44 6.94 -3.61 -8.98
CA VAL A 44 6.06 -4.27 -8.02
C VAL A 44 6.92 -5.08 -7.07
N GLU A 45 6.74 -4.89 -5.77
CA GLU A 45 7.48 -5.63 -4.75
C GLU A 45 6.49 -6.22 -3.74
N GLU A 46 6.77 -7.43 -3.25
CA GLU A 46 6.02 -7.94 -2.09
C GLU A 46 6.39 -7.11 -0.85
N LEU A 47 5.36 -6.54 -0.21
CA LEU A 47 5.47 -5.81 1.04
C LEU A 47 4.39 -6.33 2.01
N SER A 48 4.74 -7.43 2.66
CA SER A 48 3.88 -8.14 3.61
C SER A 48 4.25 -7.80 5.05
N PHE A 49 3.28 -7.81 5.95
CA PHE A 49 3.48 -7.50 7.37
C PHE A 49 2.95 -8.62 8.27
N TYR A 50 3.56 -8.79 9.44
CA TYR A 50 3.04 -9.70 10.47
C TYR A 50 2.25 -8.91 11.53
N HIS A 51 1.03 -9.35 11.83
CA HIS A 51 0.17 -8.79 12.87
C HIS A 51 -0.51 -9.93 13.65
N ASN A 52 -0.31 -9.99 14.98
CA ASN A 52 -0.90 -11.02 15.86
C ASN A 52 -0.74 -12.47 15.35
N SER A 53 0.48 -12.81 14.90
CA SER A 53 0.85 -14.11 14.31
C SER A 53 0.30 -14.39 12.90
N ASP A 54 -0.54 -13.52 12.35
CA ASP A 54 -1.02 -13.60 10.97
C ASP A 54 -0.08 -12.82 10.03
N LYS A 55 0.22 -13.38 8.85
CA LYS A 55 0.88 -12.65 7.76
C LYS A 55 -0.18 -12.00 6.89
N ILE A 56 -0.13 -10.67 6.81
CA ILE A 56 -0.91 -9.85 5.89
C ILE A 56 -0.08 -9.69 4.62
N PHE A 57 -0.55 -10.27 3.52
CA PHE A 57 0.12 -10.19 2.23
C PHE A 57 -0.24 -8.90 1.51
N GLY A 58 0.77 -8.19 1.03
CA GLY A 58 0.56 -6.98 0.25
C GLY A 58 1.63 -6.79 -0.81
N LYS A 59 1.30 -5.94 -1.79
CA LYS A 59 2.22 -5.52 -2.86
C LYS A 59 2.30 -4.01 -2.89
N VAL A 60 3.52 -3.50 -3.06
CA VAL A 60 3.77 -2.09 -3.32
C VAL A 60 4.11 -1.88 -4.79
N PHE A 61 3.57 -0.82 -5.38
CA PHE A 61 3.72 -0.43 -6.77
C PHE A 61 4.38 0.95 -6.80
N LYS A 62 5.54 1.03 -7.44
CA LYS A 62 6.38 2.22 -7.46
C LYS A 62 6.68 2.63 -8.91
N PRO A 63 6.66 3.92 -9.25
CA PRO A 63 7.04 4.38 -10.57
C PRO A 63 8.52 4.08 -10.82
N ALA A 64 8.89 3.66 -12.02
CA ALA A 64 10.25 3.27 -12.33
C ALA A 64 10.83 4.12 -13.46
N ASP A 65 12.11 4.43 -13.35
CA ASP A 65 12.88 5.08 -14.40
C ASP A 65 13.12 4.14 -15.60
N GLU A 66 13.86 4.61 -16.60
CA GLU A 66 14.12 3.83 -17.79
C GLU A 66 14.92 2.55 -17.55
N LYS A 67 15.68 2.52 -16.47
CA LYS A 67 16.52 1.41 -16.04
C LYS A 67 15.77 0.44 -15.12
N GLY A 68 14.51 0.76 -14.78
CA GLY A 68 13.67 -0.05 -13.91
C GLY A 68 14.03 0.10 -12.43
N PHE A 69 14.44 1.30 -12.01
CA PHE A 69 14.68 1.68 -10.61
C PHE A 69 13.66 2.72 -10.15
N PHE A 70 13.24 2.63 -8.88
CA PHE A 70 12.44 3.68 -8.26
C PHE A 70 13.36 4.86 -7.94
N PRO A 71 13.10 6.07 -8.44
CA PRO A 71 13.95 7.23 -8.20
C PRO A 71 13.69 7.80 -6.80
N ASP A 72 14.28 7.16 -5.77
CA ASP A 72 14.22 7.58 -4.37
C ASP A 72 14.66 9.03 -4.14
N SER A 73 15.50 9.57 -5.04
CA SER A 73 16.00 10.94 -4.99
C SER A 73 14.92 12.02 -5.15
N LEU A 74 13.74 11.65 -5.65
CA LEU A 74 12.59 12.56 -5.80
C LEU A 74 11.78 12.72 -4.49
N GLY A 75 12.18 12.03 -3.43
CA GLY A 75 11.57 12.12 -2.11
C GLY A 75 10.30 11.29 -1.94
N PRO A 76 9.69 11.35 -0.74
CA PRO A 76 8.46 10.63 -0.44
C PRO A 76 7.29 11.10 -1.31
N ARG A 77 6.41 10.17 -1.64
CA ARG A 77 5.28 10.40 -2.56
C ARG A 77 3.95 10.08 -1.88
N PRO A 78 2.85 10.74 -2.30
CA PRO A 78 1.52 10.38 -1.82
C PRO A 78 1.22 8.91 -2.11
N VAL A 79 0.47 8.27 -1.22
CA VAL A 79 0.24 6.83 -1.25
C VAL A 79 -1.24 6.52 -1.31
N VAL A 80 -1.61 5.61 -2.20
CA VAL A 80 -2.93 5.00 -2.28
C VAL A 80 -2.85 3.58 -1.72
N ILE A 81 -3.63 3.29 -0.68
CA ILE A 81 -3.71 1.99 -0.02
C ILE A 81 -5.05 1.36 -0.38
N PHE A 82 -5.04 0.34 -1.25
CA PHE A 82 -6.22 -0.39 -1.69
C PHE A 82 -6.42 -1.67 -0.86
N PHE A 83 -7.45 -1.67 -0.02
CA PHE A 83 -8.01 -2.83 0.64
C PHE A 83 -9.08 -3.47 -0.25
N HIS A 84 -8.75 -4.59 -0.88
CA HIS A 84 -9.66 -5.22 -1.83
C HIS A 84 -10.23 -6.53 -1.29
N GLU A 85 -11.44 -6.88 -1.70
CA GLU A 85 -12.08 -8.15 -1.41
C GLU A 85 -11.25 -9.30 -2.03
N PRO A 86 -11.01 -10.40 -1.28
CA PRO A 86 -10.46 -11.60 -1.87
C PRO A 86 -11.41 -12.13 -2.95
N LEU A 87 -10.88 -12.53 -4.11
CA LEU A 87 -11.59 -13.27 -5.16
C LEU A 87 -12.68 -12.52 -5.97
N LYS A 88 -13.22 -11.39 -5.50
CA LYS A 88 -14.24 -10.60 -6.24
C LYS A 88 -13.63 -9.50 -7.10
N THR A 89 -12.57 -8.86 -6.61
CA THR A 89 -11.92 -7.78 -7.34
C THR A 89 -11.05 -8.39 -8.41
N ALA A 90 -11.57 -8.39 -9.64
CA ALA A 90 -10.87 -8.99 -10.77
C ALA A 90 -9.52 -8.32 -11.06
N TYR A 91 -9.29 -7.07 -10.62
CA TYR A 91 -8.14 -6.29 -11.09
C TYR A 91 -7.63 -5.16 -10.14
N PRO A 92 -7.44 -5.40 -8.82
CA PRO A 92 -6.95 -4.36 -7.90
C PRO A 92 -5.59 -3.82 -8.32
N GLU A 93 -4.74 -4.69 -8.89
CA GLU A 93 -3.44 -4.29 -9.40
C GLU A 93 -3.54 -3.36 -10.60
N GLY A 94 -4.48 -3.54 -11.53
CA GLY A 94 -4.55 -2.65 -12.69
C GLY A 94 -5.09 -1.28 -12.34
N PHE A 95 -6.04 -1.19 -11.39
CA PHE A 95 -6.44 0.10 -10.82
C PHE A 95 -5.22 0.83 -10.22
N VAL A 96 -4.43 0.14 -9.39
CA VAL A 96 -3.24 0.74 -8.78
C VAL A 96 -2.16 1.07 -9.83
N LYS A 97 -1.90 0.18 -10.80
CA LYS A 97 -0.96 0.41 -11.91
C LYS A 97 -1.36 1.58 -12.81
N ALA A 98 -2.64 1.94 -12.84
CA ALA A 98 -3.11 3.12 -13.56
C ALA A 98 -2.82 4.43 -12.81
N LEU A 99 -2.75 4.40 -11.48
CA LEU A 99 -2.50 5.59 -10.65
C LEU A 99 -1.01 5.88 -10.44
N VAL A 100 -0.18 4.84 -10.38
CA VAL A 100 1.27 4.97 -10.14
C VAL A 100 2.00 5.86 -11.16
N PRO A 101 1.68 5.82 -12.48
CA PRO A 101 2.29 6.71 -13.47
C PRO A 101 2.08 8.21 -13.19
N GLU A 102 1.00 8.56 -12.50
CA GLU A 102 0.67 9.94 -12.12
C GLU A 102 1.57 10.46 -10.97
N GLY A 103 2.49 9.63 -10.47
CA GLY A 103 3.48 10.02 -9.47
C GLY A 103 3.17 9.56 -8.05
N LEU A 104 2.18 8.67 -7.89
CA LEU A 104 1.78 8.06 -6.62
C LEU A 104 2.56 6.78 -6.33
N ILE A 105 2.53 6.36 -5.06
CA ILE A 105 2.82 4.97 -4.67
C ILE A 105 1.50 4.24 -4.49
N GLY A 106 1.44 3.04 -5.03
CA GLY A 106 0.34 2.12 -4.79
C GLY A 106 0.68 1.08 -3.74
N TYR A 107 -0.24 0.76 -2.85
CA TYR A 107 -0.19 -0.44 -2.03
C TYR A 107 -1.50 -1.20 -2.17
N ALA A 108 -1.46 -2.49 -2.46
CA ALA A 108 -2.65 -3.34 -2.54
C ALA A 108 -2.52 -4.51 -1.58
N THR A 109 -3.59 -4.80 -0.86
CA THR A 109 -3.70 -5.91 0.08
C THR A 109 -5.11 -6.49 0.05
N ALA A 110 -5.19 -7.82 0.10
CA ALA A 110 -6.47 -8.49 0.31
C ALA A 110 -6.97 -8.20 1.73
N PHE A 111 -8.26 -7.94 1.87
CA PHE A 111 -8.90 -7.68 3.16
C PHE A 111 -9.57 -8.95 3.70
N HIS A 112 -9.26 -9.30 4.96
CA HIS A 112 -9.75 -10.51 5.63
C HIS A 112 -10.59 -10.19 6.88
N GLU A 113 -11.49 -9.21 6.79
CA GLU A 113 -12.51 -8.82 7.79
C GLU A 113 -12.04 -8.19 9.11
N LYS A 114 -10.73 -8.13 9.38
CA LYS A 114 -10.21 -7.56 10.64
C LYS A 114 -9.95 -6.05 10.51
N GLY A 115 -10.87 -5.21 10.98
CA GLY A 115 -10.71 -3.75 10.92
C GLY A 115 -9.46 -3.18 11.63
N LYS A 116 -8.87 -3.89 12.60
CA LYS A 116 -7.58 -3.51 13.22
C LYS A 116 -6.41 -3.60 12.24
N ASP A 117 -6.53 -4.45 11.22
CA ASP A 117 -5.48 -4.65 10.22
C ASP A 117 -5.38 -3.40 9.32
N VAL A 118 -6.50 -2.73 9.03
CA VAL A 118 -6.50 -1.45 8.30
C VAL A 118 -5.68 -0.41 9.04
N GLU A 119 -5.95 -0.18 10.32
CA GLU A 119 -5.21 0.79 11.13
C GLU A 119 -3.72 0.44 11.24
N PHE A 120 -3.41 -0.85 11.35
CA PHE A 120 -2.05 -1.37 11.42
C PHE A 120 -1.28 -1.14 10.10
N ILE A 121 -1.90 -1.47 8.96
CA ILE A 121 -1.31 -1.31 7.63
C ILE A 121 -1.05 0.17 7.33
N VAL A 122 -2.00 1.06 7.58
CA VAL A 122 -1.79 2.51 7.41
C VAL A 122 -0.59 2.99 8.23
N LYS A 123 -0.47 2.56 9.49
CA LYS A 123 0.67 2.90 10.35
C LYS A 123 2.01 2.32 9.88
N LYS A 124 1.99 1.17 9.19
CA LYS A 124 3.20 0.56 8.62
C LYS A 124 3.63 1.29 7.36
N ILE A 125 2.70 1.51 6.43
CA ILE A 125 2.94 2.24 5.19
C ILE A 125 3.40 3.68 5.46
N ALA A 126 2.83 4.35 6.45
CA ALA A 126 3.25 5.70 6.86
C ALA A 126 4.70 5.80 7.36
N LYS A 127 5.34 4.67 7.70
CA LYS A 127 6.75 4.61 8.15
C LYS A 127 7.73 4.26 7.02
N GLU A 128 7.23 3.88 5.85
CA GLU A 128 8.06 3.57 4.71
C GLU A 128 8.72 4.84 4.15
N LYS A 129 10.00 4.74 3.75
CA LYS A 129 10.78 5.90 3.31
C LYS A 129 10.23 6.57 2.05
N PHE A 130 9.53 5.80 1.21
CA PHE A 130 8.92 6.26 -0.03
C PHE A 130 7.54 6.93 0.19
N THR A 131 7.01 6.90 1.42
CA THR A 131 5.66 7.38 1.73
C THR A 131 5.67 8.81 2.24
N ASP A 132 4.89 9.68 1.59
CA ASP A 132 4.48 10.94 2.17
C ASP A 132 3.35 10.69 3.18
N LYS A 133 3.72 10.72 4.47
CA LYS A 133 2.83 10.45 5.60
C LYS A 133 1.64 11.42 5.72
N ASP A 134 1.73 12.59 5.11
CA ASP A 134 0.69 13.63 5.19
C ASP A 134 -0.32 13.50 4.03
N ARG A 135 -0.05 12.61 3.06
CA ARG A 135 -0.89 12.38 1.88
C ARG A 135 -1.13 10.89 1.66
N ILE A 136 -1.92 10.29 2.55
CA ILE A 136 -2.35 8.88 2.48
C ILE A 136 -3.83 8.80 2.10
N TYR A 137 -4.13 8.07 1.05
CA TYR A 137 -5.48 7.87 0.52
C TYR A 137 -5.86 6.41 0.65
N LEU A 138 -7.09 6.16 1.11
CA LEU A 138 -7.61 4.81 1.22
C LEU A 138 -8.54 4.51 0.05
N VAL A 139 -8.44 3.30 -0.48
CA VAL A 139 -9.37 2.77 -1.47
C VAL A 139 -9.87 1.44 -0.94
N CYS A 140 -11.15 1.18 -1.11
CA CYS A 140 -11.69 -0.13 -0.81
C CYS A 140 -12.87 -0.44 -1.70
N ASP A 141 -13.15 -1.73 -1.85
CA ASP A 141 -14.34 -2.22 -2.51
C ASP A 141 -15.28 -2.93 -1.54
N THR A 142 -16.56 -2.97 -1.92
CA THR A 142 -17.57 -3.92 -1.43
C THR A 142 -17.45 -4.17 0.07
N PHE A 143 -17.02 -5.36 0.45
CA PHE A 143 -16.96 -5.87 1.81
C PHE A 143 -15.94 -5.13 2.71
N ALA A 144 -14.84 -4.62 2.14
CA ALA A 144 -13.83 -3.90 2.92
C ALA A 144 -14.32 -2.53 3.40
N SER A 145 -15.35 -1.98 2.75
CA SER A 145 -15.86 -0.62 2.97
C SER A 145 -16.22 -0.34 4.42
N GLU A 146 -16.94 -1.25 5.07
CA GLU A 146 -17.38 -1.08 6.47
C GLU A 146 -16.20 -0.89 7.43
N ALA A 147 -15.16 -1.71 7.27
CA ALA A 147 -13.97 -1.67 8.13
C ALA A 147 -13.09 -0.46 7.81
N VAL A 148 -12.92 -0.14 6.53
CA VAL A 148 -12.09 0.98 6.08
C VAL A 148 -12.69 2.32 6.48
N VAL A 149 -14.00 2.54 6.34
CA VAL A 149 -14.67 3.77 6.82
C VAL A 149 -14.50 3.95 8.32
N LYS A 150 -14.67 2.87 9.11
CA LYS A 150 -14.46 2.92 10.57
C LYS A 150 -13.03 3.27 10.94
N ALA A 151 -12.04 2.67 10.25
CA ALA A 151 -10.63 2.95 10.49
C ALA A 151 -10.27 4.38 10.07
N ALA A 152 -10.73 4.82 8.89
CA ALA A 152 -10.57 6.18 8.38
C ALA A 152 -11.11 7.21 9.38
N TYR A 153 -12.29 6.97 9.96
CA TYR A 153 -12.87 7.85 10.99
C TYR A 153 -11.99 7.98 12.24
N LYS A 154 -11.41 6.87 12.72
CA LYS A 154 -10.46 6.90 13.84
C LYS A 154 -9.13 7.55 13.48
N MET A 155 -8.73 7.46 12.22
CA MET A 155 -7.45 7.91 11.69
C MET A 155 -7.55 9.20 10.85
N LYS A 156 -8.58 10.01 11.07
CA LYS A 156 -8.87 11.24 10.29
C LYS A 156 -7.74 12.28 10.18
N LYS A 157 -6.70 12.18 11.01
CA LYS A 157 -5.50 13.03 10.95
C LYS A 157 -4.37 12.44 10.09
N ALA A 158 -4.43 11.14 9.80
CA ALA A 158 -3.43 10.40 9.05
C ALA A 158 -3.91 9.96 7.67
N VAL A 159 -5.20 10.16 7.36
CA VAL A 159 -5.82 9.85 6.07
C VAL A 159 -6.31 11.15 5.46
N SER A 160 -5.98 11.36 4.19
CA SER A 160 -6.21 12.60 3.44
C SER A 160 -7.35 12.48 2.43
N GLY A 161 -7.83 11.26 2.17
CA GLY A 161 -8.99 10.98 1.33
C GLY A 161 -9.40 9.51 1.32
N LEU A 162 -10.60 9.25 0.80
CA LEU A 162 -11.19 7.91 0.73
C LEU A 162 -11.98 7.75 -0.57
N ILE A 163 -11.74 6.63 -1.27
CA ILE A 163 -12.48 6.20 -2.45
C ILE A 163 -13.17 4.87 -2.11
N LEU A 164 -14.47 4.82 -2.31
CA LEU A 164 -15.33 3.67 -2.04
C LEU A 164 -15.85 3.11 -3.36
N ILE A 165 -15.53 1.86 -3.68
CA ILE A 165 -15.96 1.18 -4.91
C ILE A 165 -17.06 0.17 -4.54
N GLU A 166 -18.27 0.39 -5.03
CA GLU A 166 -19.46 -0.42 -4.70
C GLU A 166 -19.61 -0.68 -3.20
N PRO A 167 -19.61 0.36 -2.34
CA PRO A 167 -19.50 0.15 -0.91
C PRO A 167 -20.71 -0.58 -0.32
N GLU A 168 -20.43 -1.59 0.50
CA GLU A 168 -21.43 -2.25 1.34
C GLU A 168 -21.28 -1.71 2.78
N LEU A 169 -22.11 -0.71 3.13
CA LEU A 169 -22.08 -0.05 4.44
C LEU A 169 -23.39 -0.23 5.18
N SER A 170 -23.30 -0.45 6.49
CA SER A 170 -24.45 -0.27 7.37
C SER A 170 -24.82 1.21 7.52
N ASP A 171 -26.09 1.54 7.77
CA ASP A 171 -26.56 2.92 7.99
C ASP A 171 -25.72 3.66 9.04
N LYS A 172 -25.33 2.93 10.10
CA LYS A 172 -24.48 3.46 11.17
C LYS A 172 -23.11 3.89 10.66
N THR A 173 -22.50 3.13 9.77
CA THR A 173 -21.17 3.42 9.22
C THR A 173 -21.25 4.44 8.10
N ALA A 174 -22.30 4.40 7.27
CA ALA A 174 -22.58 5.45 6.29
C ALA A 174 -22.70 6.84 6.97
N GLY A 175 -23.31 6.91 8.16
CA GLY A 175 -23.38 8.13 8.96
C GLY A 175 -22.03 8.69 9.46
N LEU A 176 -20.93 7.94 9.34
CA LEU A 176 -19.57 8.41 9.65
C LEU A 176 -18.93 9.17 8.49
N VAL A 177 -19.32 8.89 7.24
CA VAL A 177 -18.71 9.45 6.03
C VAL A 177 -18.70 10.99 6.04
N PRO A 178 -19.83 11.69 6.34
CA PRO A 178 -19.83 13.15 6.40
C PRO A 178 -18.98 13.74 7.53
N ARG A 179 -18.53 12.91 8.49
CA ARG A 179 -17.78 13.33 9.68
C ARG A 179 -16.27 13.13 9.55
N LEU A 180 -15.80 12.68 8.39
CA LEU A 180 -14.38 12.42 8.13
C LEU A 180 -13.56 13.71 7.98
N GLY A 181 -14.19 14.82 7.57
CA GLY A 181 -13.52 16.12 7.38
C GLY A 181 -12.79 16.25 6.04
N TYR A 182 -13.04 15.31 5.13
CA TYR A 182 -12.62 15.34 3.73
C TYR A 182 -13.69 14.69 2.86
N ASP A 183 -13.73 15.07 1.59
CA ASP A 183 -14.68 14.49 0.63
C ASP A 183 -14.36 13.02 0.38
N VAL A 184 -15.42 12.21 0.30
CA VAL A 184 -15.33 10.79 -0.03
C VAL A 184 -15.90 10.58 -1.42
N MET A 185 -15.11 9.94 -2.27
CA MET A 185 -15.56 9.56 -3.60
C MET A 185 -16.22 8.19 -3.53
N THR A 186 -17.42 8.07 -4.10
CA THR A 186 -18.11 6.79 -4.24
C THR A 186 -18.27 6.45 -5.71
N ILE A 187 -17.84 5.26 -6.11
CA ILE A 187 -17.99 4.70 -7.45
C ILE A 187 -18.97 3.54 -7.33
N ASP A 188 -20.13 3.66 -7.96
CA ASP A 188 -21.12 2.58 -8.01
C ASP A 188 -20.80 1.57 -9.13
N THR A 189 -21.64 0.54 -9.25
CA THR A 189 -21.49 -0.49 -10.29
C THR A 189 -21.53 0.09 -11.71
N ALA A 190 -22.31 1.15 -11.94
CA ALA A 190 -22.42 1.79 -13.25
C ALA A 190 -21.17 2.63 -13.59
N GLY A 191 -20.50 3.19 -12.59
CA GLY A 191 -19.28 3.99 -12.71
C GLY A 191 -17.98 3.19 -12.84
N LYS A 192 -18.03 1.84 -12.81
CA LYS A 192 -16.82 1.01 -12.89
C LYS A 192 -15.94 1.27 -14.12
N ALA A 193 -16.56 1.51 -15.27
CA ALA A 193 -15.83 1.76 -16.51
C ALA A 193 -15.03 3.08 -16.48
N SER A 194 -15.48 4.07 -15.72
CA SER A 194 -14.83 5.37 -15.54
C SER A 194 -14.08 5.51 -14.20
N ALA A 195 -14.06 4.45 -13.39
CA ALA A 195 -13.46 4.44 -12.05
C ALA A 195 -12.02 4.98 -12.02
N LYS A 196 -11.23 4.62 -13.03
CA LYS A 196 -9.84 5.09 -13.20
C LYS A 196 -9.78 6.61 -13.33
N THR A 197 -10.48 7.16 -14.33
CA THR A 197 -10.45 8.61 -14.62
C THR A 197 -10.97 9.39 -13.42
N ALA A 198 -12.11 8.96 -12.88
CA ALA A 198 -12.73 9.67 -11.77
C ALA A 198 -11.88 9.60 -10.48
N ALA A 199 -11.13 8.52 -10.26
CA ALA A 199 -10.17 8.43 -9.16
C ALA A 199 -8.96 9.36 -9.35
N ILE A 200 -8.45 9.52 -10.58
CA ILE A 200 -7.38 10.47 -10.90
C ILE A 200 -7.87 11.90 -10.62
N ASP A 201 -9.03 12.29 -11.14
CA ASP A 201 -9.62 13.61 -10.93
C ASP A 201 -9.81 13.92 -9.43
N TYR A 202 -10.32 12.95 -8.67
CA TYR A 202 -10.45 13.08 -7.23
C TYR A 202 -9.09 13.27 -6.54
N LEU A 203 -8.08 12.49 -6.92
CA LEU A 203 -6.74 12.57 -6.33
C LEU A 203 -6.02 13.88 -6.69
N GLU A 204 -6.23 14.43 -7.88
CA GLU A 204 -5.80 15.78 -8.27
C GLU A 204 -6.46 16.85 -7.40
N LEU A 205 -7.79 16.84 -7.27
CA LEU A 205 -8.52 17.79 -6.43
C LEU A 205 -8.08 17.76 -4.96
N ARG A 206 -7.62 16.61 -4.47
CA ARG A 206 -7.09 16.44 -3.11
C ARG A 206 -5.60 16.79 -2.97
N GLY A 207 -4.92 17.19 -4.05
CA GLY A 207 -3.49 17.54 -4.03
C GLY A 207 -2.56 16.33 -3.87
N ALA A 208 -3.06 15.13 -4.20
CA ALA A 208 -2.22 13.94 -4.33
C ALA A 208 -1.36 14.02 -5.60
N LEU A 209 -1.93 14.56 -6.67
CA LEU A 209 -1.32 14.70 -7.98
C LEU A 209 -0.95 16.17 -8.26
N LYS A 210 0.04 16.39 -9.12
CA LYS A 210 0.54 17.73 -9.48
C LYS A 210 0.11 18.10 -10.88
#